data_AF-A0ABD5SET4-F1
#
_entry.id   AF-A0ABD5SET4-F1
#
_cell.length_a   1.000
_cell.length_b   1.000
_cell.length_c   1.000
_cell.angle_alpha   90.00
_cell.angle_beta   90.00
_cell.angle_gamma   90.00
#
_symmetry.space_group_name_H-M   'P 1'
#
loop_
_entity.id
_entity.type
_entity.pdbx_description
1 polymer ?
#
loop_
_entity_poly.entity_id
_entity_poly.type
_entity_poly.pdbx_seq_one_letter_code
_entity_poly.pdbx_strand_id
1 'polypeptide(L)'
;GHGPGQATLQFGKRNVVLHNVEPVGSYALKLVFSDGHDSGLYTWPYLFELASQYPQRWQDYLDQLHSAQKTRDPDTSVVKIIN
;
A
#
# COMPACT_ATOMS: atom_id res chain seq x y z
N GLY A 1 2.19 0.22 12.14
CA GLY A 1 0.97 -0.29 12.80
C GLY A 1 -0.16 0.70 12.60
N HIS A 2 -1.43 0.26 12.69
CA HIS A 2 -2.65 1.05 12.40
C HIS A 2 -2.96 2.17 13.42
N GLY A 3 -1.97 3.00 13.74
CA GLY A 3 -2.16 4.27 14.43
C GLY A 3 -1.87 5.44 13.47
N PRO A 4 -2.63 6.54 13.52
CA PRO A 4 -2.25 7.78 12.85
C PRO A 4 -0.82 8.17 13.25
N GLY A 5 0.07 8.35 12.28
CA GLY A 5 1.48 8.71 12.53
C GLY A 5 2.47 7.54 12.71
N GLN A 6 2.04 6.27 12.67
CA GLN A 6 2.92 5.09 12.74
C GLN A 6 2.98 4.27 11.43
N ALA A 7 2.51 4.84 10.32
CA ALA A 7 2.56 4.17 9.04
C ALA A 7 3.98 4.28 8.45
N THR A 8 4.69 3.17 8.37
CA THR A 8 5.93 3.07 7.61
C THR A 8 5.62 3.24 6.12
N LEU A 9 6.28 4.21 5.47
CA LEU A 9 6.18 4.41 4.02
C LEU A 9 6.63 3.14 3.29
N GLN A 10 5.73 2.54 2.50
CA GLN A 10 6.03 1.35 1.72
C GLN A 10 6.58 1.75 0.34
N PHE A 11 7.74 1.22 -0.05
CA PHE A 11 8.39 1.48 -1.34
C PHE A 11 8.96 0.17 -1.92
N GLY A 12 9.27 0.15 -3.22
CA GLY A 12 9.76 -1.06 -3.91
C GLY A 12 8.71 -2.16 -4.08
N LYS A 13 7.42 -1.84 -3.92
CA LYS A 13 6.30 -2.81 -3.94
C LYS A 13 5.48 -2.81 -5.25
N ARG A 14 5.99 -2.21 -6.34
CA ARG A 14 5.27 -2.11 -7.64
C ARG A 14 4.80 -3.47 -8.17
N ASN A 15 5.59 -4.51 -7.93
CA ASN A 15 5.37 -5.86 -8.45
C ASN A 15 4.59 -6.75 -7.47
N VAL A 16 4.14 -6.23 -6.33
CA VAL A 16 3.30 -6.99 -5.40
C VAL A 16 1.92 -7.19 -6.01
N VAL A 17 1.47 -8.43 -6.01
CA VAL A 17 0.15 -8.83 -6.49
C VAL A 17 -0.64 -9.48 -5.38
N LEU A 18 -1.96 -9.52 -5.56
CA LEU A 18 -2.85 -10.28 -4.71
C LEU A 18 -2.71 -11.77 -5.05
N HIS A 19 -2.28 -12.57 -4.06
CA HIS A 19 -2.07 -14.00 -4.20
C HIS A 19 -3.32 -14.80 -3.80
N ASN A 20 -4.06 -14.36 -2.77
CA ASN A 20 -5.30 -15.01 -2.35
C ASN A 20 -6.28 -14.01 -1.71
N VAL A 21 -7.57 -14.38 -1.70
CA VAL A 21 -8.66 -13.67 -1.03
C VAL A 21 -9.53 -14.69 -0.31
N GLU A 22 -9.66 -14.54 1.00
CA GLU A 22 -10.47 -15.44 1.83
C GLU A 22 -11.55 -14.65 2.57
N PRO A 23 -12.82 -15.08 2.56
CA PRO A 23 -13.85 -14.47 3.40
C PRO A 23 -13.59 -14.78 4.88
N VAL A 24 -13.79 -13.79 5.74
CA VAL A 24 -13.71 -13.94 7.20
C VAL A 24 -15.08 -13.60 7.79
N GLY A 25 -15.86 -14.67 8.04
CA GLY A 25 -17.26 -14.54 8.39
C GLY A 25 -18.02 -13.70 7.36
N SER A 26 -18.91 -12.83 7.82
CA SER A 26 -19.68 -11.91 6.98
C SER A 26 -19.12 -10.49 6.95
N TYR A 27 -18.03 -10.19 7.66
CA TYR A 27 -17.65 -8.81 8.00
C TYR A 27 -16.33 -8.33 7.38
N ALA A 28 -15.48 -9.23 6.87
CA ALA A 28 -14.18 -8.89 6.33
C ALA A 28 -13.68 -9.87 5.26
N LEU A 29 -12.66 -9.42 4.53
CA LEU A 29 -11.81 -10.24 3.68
C LEU A 29 -10.40 -10.32 4.27
N LYS A 30 -9.80 -11.50 4.26
CA LYS A 30 -8.35 -11.66 4.44
C LYS A 30 -7.70 -11.61 3.05
N LEU A 31 -6.77 -10.67 2.87
CA LEU A 31 -6.03 -10.51 1.61
C LEU A 31 -4.60 -11.01 1.81
N VAL A 32 -4.16 -11.90 0.94
CA VAL A 32 -2.79 -12.44 0.93
C VAL A 32 -2.05 -11.85 -0.26
N PHE A 33 -0.91 -11.22 -0.02
CA PHE A 33 -0.07 -10.60 -1.04
C PHE A 33 1.17 -11.45 -1.33
N SER A 34 1.70 -11.34 -2.54
CA SER A 34 2.83 -12.14 -3.03
C SER A 34 4.16 -11.87 -2.32
N ASP A 35 4.27 -10.79 -1.53
CA ASP A 35 5.48 -10.45 -0.76
C ASP A 35 5.47 -11.01 0.67
N GLY A 36 4.57 -11.96 0.95
CA GLY A 36 4.47 -12.65 2.24
C GLY A 36 3.56 -11.96 3.26
N HIS A 37 2.89 -10.86 2.88
CA HIS A 37 1.90 -10.23 3.76
C HIS A 37 0.58 -11.02 3.71
N ASP A 38 0.25 -11.71 4.79
CA ASP A 38 -0.91 -12.60 4.88
C ASP A 38 -1.79 -12.40 6.12
N SER A 39 -1.48 -11.43 6.99
CA SER A 39 -2.17 -11.21 8.26
C SER A 39 -3.30 -10.18 8.21
N GLY A 40 -3.48 -9.48 7.08
CA GLY A 40 -4.39 -8.33 6.97
C GLY A 40 -5.86 -8.73 6.87
N LEU A 41 -6.69 -8.25 7.80
CA LEU A 41 -8.15 -8.32 7.72
C LEU A 41 -8.73 -6.97 7.29
N TYR A 42 -9.53 -6.99 6.22
CA TYR A 42 -10.08 -5.81 5.58
C TYR A 42 -11.60 -5.86 5.69
N THR A 43 -12.17 -5.05 6.58
CA THR A 43 -13.63 -4.98 6.77
C THR A 43 -14.31 -4.30 5.58
N TRP A 44 -15.60 -4.60 5.35
CA TRP A 44 -16.35 -3.95 4.25
C TRP A 44 -16.35 -2.42 4.31
N PRO A 45 -16.60 -1.77 5.46
CA PRO A 45 -16.54 -0.31 5.54
C PRO A 45 -15.14 0.23 5.20
N TYR A 46 -14.07 -0.46 5.62
CA TYR A 46 -12.71 -0.04 5.33
C TYR A 46 -12.36 -0.19 3.86
N LEU A 47 -12.74 -1.30 3.22
CA LEU A 47 -12.58 -1.47 1.78
C LEU A 47 -13.34 -0.39 0.99
N PHE A 48 -14.54 -0.04 1.44
CA PHE A 48 -15.32 1.05 0.84
C PHE A 48 -14.66 2.42 1.03
N GLU A 49 -14.11 2.71 2.21
CA GLU A 49 -13.33 3.92 2.47
C GLU A 49 -12.11 4.01 1.54
N LEU A 50 -11.35 2.93 1.40
CA LEU A 50 -10.18 2.86 0.52
C LEU A 50 -10.57 3.10 -0.94
N ALA A 51 -11.67 2.50 -1.41
CA ALA A 51 -12.15 2.67 -2.77
C ALA A 51 -12.64 4.10 -3.03
N SER A 52 -13.44 4.67 -2.12
CA SER A 52 -14.01 6.02 -2.26
C SER A 52 -12.95 7.13 -2.16
N GLN A 53 -11.86 6.91 -1.43
CA GLN A 53 -10.77 7.87 -1.24
C GLN A 53 -9.54 7.55 -2.09
N TYR A 54 -9.60 6.56 -2.99
CA TYR A 54 -8.46 6.09 -3.77
C TYR A 54 -7.68 7.22 -4.45
N PRO A 55 -8.31 8.16 -5.20
CA PRO A 55 -7.54 9.17 -5.94
C PRO A 55 -6.68 10.04 -5.01
N GLN A 56 -7.26 10.50 -3.90
CA GLN A 56 -6.55 11.36 -2.95
C GLN A 56 -5.43 10.60 -2.24
N ARG A 57 -5.75 9.44 -1.65
CA ARG A 57 -4.77 8.63 -0.91
C ARG A 57 -3.63 8.16 -1.80
N TRP A 58 -3.93 7.89 -3.06
CA TRP A 58 -2.93 7.49 -4.04
C TRP A 58 -1.96 8.64 -4.34
N GLN A 59 -2.48 9.85 -4.56
CA GLN A 59 -1.63 11.01 -4.79
C GLN A 59 -0.77 11.33 -3.57
N ASP A 60 -1.35 11.31 -2.36
CA ASP A 60 -0.62 11.55 -1.11
C ASP A 60 0.53 10.54 -0.93
N TYR A 61 0.30 9.28 -1.30
CA TYR A 61 1.33 8.23 -1.28
C TYR A 61 2.47 8.51 -2.27
N LEU A 62 2.14 8.92 -3.50
CA LEU A 62 3.14 9.28 -4.51
C LEU A 62 3.97 10.51 -4.08
N ASP A 63 3.33 11.50 -3.47
CA ASP A 63 4.02 12.70 -2.96
C ASP A 63 4.98 12.36 -1.80
N GLN A 64 4.58 11.42 -0.92
CA GLN A 64 5.46 10.89 0.12
C GLN A 64 6.66 10.14 -0.46
N LEU A 65 6.45 9.30 -1.48
CA LEU A 65 7.56 8.62 -2.17
C LEU A 65 8.53 9.62 -2.79
N HIS A 66 8.01 10.63 -3.47
CA HIS A 66 8.82 11.66 -4.11
C HIS A 66 9.65 12.43 -3.08
N SER A 67 9.01 12.87 -1.98
CA SER A 67 9.67 13.58 -0.88
C SER A 67 10.77 12.74 -0.23
N ALA A 68 10.54 11.43 -0.10
CA ALA A 68 11.50 10.47 0.45
C ALA A 68 12.57 9.99 -0.55
N GLN A 69 12.54 10.46 -1.81
CA GLN A 69 13.40 9.97 -2.90
C GLN A 69 13.33 8.44 -3.07
N LYS A 70 12.14 7.88 -2.85
CA LYS A 70 11.83 6.47 -3.03
C LYS A 70 10.94 6.29 -4.25
N THR A 71 10.85 5.05 -4.71
CA THR A 71 10.04 4.66 -5.86
C THR A 71 9.21 3.43 -5.51
N ARG A 72 8.12 3.24 -6.25
CA ARG A 72 7.36 1.99 -6.19
C ARG A 72 8.15 0.83 -6.80
N ASP A 73 8.93 1.11 -7.85
CA ASP A 73 9.68 0.10 -8.58
C ASP A 73 10.91 -0.33 -7.76
N PRO A 74 11.07 -1.62 -7.41
CA PRO A 74 12.22 -2.06 -6.62
C PRO A 74 13.57 -1.90 -7.34
N ASP A 75 13.55 -1.85 -8.67
CA ASP A 75 14.76 -1.85 -9.50
C ASP A 75 15.17 -0.43 -9.94
N THR A 76 14.41 0.59 -9.54
CA THR A 76 14.70 1.99 -9.87
C THR A 76 15.40 2.70 -8.71
N SER A 77 16.51 3.39 -9.01
CA SER A 77 17.17 4.30 -8.07
C SER A 77 16.99 5.75 -8.52
N VAL A 78 16.55 6.63 -7.62
CA VAL A 78 16.42 8.06 -7.90
C VAL A 78 17.82 8.68 -7.88
N VAL A 79 18.37 8.98 -9.05
CA VAL A 79 19.65 9.70 -9.19
C VAL A 79 19.35 11.19 -9.36
N LYS A 80 19.79 12.03 -8.41
CA LYS A 80 19.82 13.48 -8.61
C LYS A 80 21.07 13.84 -9.41
N ILE A 81 20.90 14.25 -10.66
CA ILE A 81 21.98 14.91 -11.40
C ILE A 81 21.91 16.40 -11.04
N ILE A 82 22.87 16.84 -10.23
CA ILE A 82 23.14 18.25 -9.97
C ILE A 82 24.16 18.71 -11.01
N ASN A 83 23.76 19.66 -11.86
CA ASN A 83 24.67 20.40 -12.74
C ASN A 83 25.16 21.67 -12.04
#